data_AF-A0A8J2AXV4-F1
#
_entry.id   AF-A0A8J2AXV4-F1
#
_cell.length_a   1.000
_cell.length_b   1.000
_cell.length_c   1.000
_cell.angle_alpha   90.00
_cell.angle_beta   90.00
_cell.angle_gamma   90.00
#
_symmetry.space_group_name_H-M   'P 1'
#
loop_
_entity.id
_entity.type
_entity.pdbx_description
1 polymer ?
#
loop_
_entity_poly.entity_id
_entity_poly.type
_entity_poly.pdbx_seq_one_letter_code
_entity_poly.pdbx_strand_id
1 'polypeptide(L)'
;MMFPSPAALEASREKAVLGGEDEQLHRYQEDSGRPSRLSVAEETVVTDHQARQLYHMVQKAEGVIAPGAWYTSVLFFRAFYARRSILEHNPETSLFCALLLALKAEEQALDVSFFANLLGKILGAPTPASSSSASDASVTVPHPGPEDRAATKRKIEKRWADVLRSELDFIEGIDFQLVVEKPFAILELLAETLVAEQGPPSSEAFGEEKNHYIHQEVDAVSLVKPWTSEQVRAAAMSDEALCLPVRLIAIAIFVAAGNRVPASVKRSLSAEEVQLMKPLILKVRAAEGATTSAEQAAQLGTILNKRKQCLKQRKAK
;
A
#
# COMPACT_ATOMS: atom_id res chain seq x y z
N MET A 1 -12.98 1.83 8.45
CA MET A 1 -12.60 3.23 8.13
C MET A 1 -11.66 3.72 9.23
N MET A 2 -10.53 4.35 8.89
CA MET A 2 -9.53 4.77 9.87
C MET A 2 -9.72 6.21 10.35
N PHE A 3 -10.38 7.04 9.54
CA PHE A 3 -10.74 8.42 9.85
C PHE A 3 -12.20 8.65 9.45
N PRO A 4 -12.96 9.47 10.21
CA PRO A 4 -14.39 9.68 9.95
C PRO A 4 -14.66 10.59 8.75
N SER A 5 -13.70 11.43 8.36
CA SER A 5 -13.83 12.34 7.21
C SER A 5 -12.46 12.82 6.70
N PRO A 6 -12.38 13.34 5.46
CA PRO A 6 -11.16 13.96 4.95
C PRO A 6 -10.67 15.13 5.82
N ALA A 7 -11.58 15.92 6.39
CA ALA A 7 -11.22 17.02 7.29
C ALA A 7 -10.59 16.51 8.60
N ALA A 8 -11.08 15.39 9.14
CA ALA A 8 -10.49 14.77 10.32
C ALA A 8 -9.10 14.17 10.04
N LEU A 9 -8.89 13.61 8.84
CA LEU A 9 -7.58 13.15 8.38
C LEU A 9 -6.59 14.33 8.31
N GLU A 10 -6.98 15.44 7.70
CA GLU A 10 -6.11 16.61 7.57
C GLU A 10 -5.77 17.22 8.94
N ALA A 11 -6.78 17.40 9.81
CA ALA A 11 -6.56 17.88 11.17
C ALA A 11 -5.63 16.96 11.98
N SER A 12 -5.71 15.64 11.75
CA SER A 12 -4.80 14.67 12.37
C SER A 12 -3.36 14.87 11.89
N ARG A 13 -3.15 15.09 10.58
CA ARG A 13 -1.81 15.36 10.02
C ARG A 13 -1.24 16.68 10.51
N GLU A 14 -2.04 17.73 10.55
CA GLU A 14 -1.64 19.03 11.11
C GLU A 14 -1.19 18.88 12.57
N LYS A 15 -1.98 18.16 13.38
CA LYS A 15 -1.62 17.86 14.76
C LYS A 15 -0.33 17.04 14.86
N ALA A 16 -0.12 16.06 13.98
CA ALA A 16 1.07 15.23 13.96
C ALA A 16 2.33 16.05 13.66
N VAL A 17 2.27 16.93 12.66
CA VAL A 17 3.37 17.84 12.32
C VAL A 17 3.67 18.78 13.49
N LEU A 18 2.64 19.39 14.10
CA LEU A 18 2.80 20.28 15.25
C LEU A 18 3.33 19.56 16.51
N GLY A 19 2.86 18.33 16.78
CA GLY A 19 3.37 17.53 17.90
C GLY A 19 4.85 17.19 17.74
N GLY A 20 5.25 16.81 16.52
CA GLY A 20 6.66 16.58 16.18
C GLY A 20 7.51 17.85 16.25
N GLU A 21 6.89 19.04 16.10
CA GLU A 21 7.54 20.33 16.33
C GLU A 21 7.72 20.66 17.80
N ASP A 22 6.74 20.40 18.66
CA ASP A 22 6.81 20.73 20.10
C ASP A 22 7.86 19.86 20.80
N GLU A 23 7.95 18.56 20.45
CA GLU A 23 9.04 17.69 20.90
C GLU A 23 10.42 18.17 20.43
N GLN A 24 10.49 18.81 19.27
CA GLN A 24 11.71 19.44 18.78
C GLN A 24 12.01 20.72 19.55
N LEU A 25 11.03 21.62 19.70
CA LEU A 25 11.20 22.93 20.32
C LEU A 25 11.61 22.82 21.79
N HIS A 26 11.05 21.85 22.53
CA HIS A 26 11.46 21.57 23.91
C HIS A 26 12.93 21.14 24.02
N ARG A 27 13.51 20.53 22.97
CA ARG A 27 14.95 20.19 22.92
C ARG A 27 15.80 21.38 22.45
N TYR A 28 15.22 22.32 21.71
CA TYR A 28 15.88 23.51 21.19
C TYR A 28 15.51 24.75 22.00
N GLN A 29 15.81 24.76 23.31
CA GLN A 29 15.90 26.02 24.02
C GLN A 29 17.20 26.73 23.59
N GLU A 30 17.06 27.97 23.10
CA GLU A 30 18.09 29.03 23.04
C GLU A 30 18.92 29.33 21.77
N ASP A 31 18.91 28.55 20.68
CA ASP A 31 19.83 28.87 19.55
C ASP A 31 19.18 29.42 18.27
N SER A 32 19.80 30.47 17.71
CA SER A 32 19.33 31.35 16.63
C SER A 32 19.32 30.72 15.21
N GLY A 33 18.98 29.44 15.10
CA GLY A 33 18.87 28.72 13.84
C GLY A 33 17.78 27.67 13.89
N ARG A 34 16.51 28.09 13.87
CA ARG A 34 15.38 27.16 13.82
C ARG A 34 15.53 26.23 12.61
N PRO A 35 15.43 24.89 12.79
CA PRO A 35 15.38 23.97 11.66
C PRO A 35 14.29 24.37 10.67
N SER A 36 14.55 24.21 9.38
CA SER A 36 13.51 24.36 8.37
C SER A 36 12.49 23.23 8.55
N ARG A 37 11.26 23.60 8.94
CA ARG A 37 10.17 22.65 9.27
C ARG A 37 9.61 22.00 8.01
N LEU A 38 9.23 20.73 8.09
CA LEU A 38 8.43 20.10 7.02
C LEU A 38 6.97 20.53 7.19
N SER A 39 6.33 20.95 6.11
CA SER A 39 4.88 21.17 6.10
C SER A 39 4.12 19.84 6.00
N VAL A 40 2.82 19.86 6.30
CA VAL A 40 1.92 18.70 6.10
C VAL A 40 2.01 18.16 4.67
N ALA A 41 2.05 19.05 3.68
CA ALA A 41 2.19 18.66 2.28
C ALA A 41 3.54 17.97 1.99
N GLU A 42 4.64 18.47 2.56
CA GLU A 42 5.96 17.85 2.40
C GLU A 42 6.03 16.47 3.08
N GLU A 43 5.48 16.33 4.30
CA GLU A 43 5.41 15.05 5.00
C GLU A 43 4.53 14.04 4.23
N THR A 44 3.42 14.50 3.66
CA THR A 44 2.53 13.67 2.84
C THR A 44 3.25 13.16 1.59
N VAL A 45 4.02 14.01 0.89
CA VAL A 45 4.82 13.60 -0.28
C VAL A 45 5.83 12.52 0.08
N VAL A 46 6.54 12.65 1.21
CA VAL A 46 7.50 11.63 1.64
C VAL A 46 6.78 10.34 2.04
N THR A 47 5.66 10.44 2.76
CA THR A 47 4.85 9.29 3.15
C THR A 47 4.35 8.52 1.93
N ASP A 48 3.81 9.21 0.93
CA ASP A 48 3.33 8.58 -0.30
C ASP A 48 4.48 7.93 -1.09
N HIS A 49 5.66 8.57 -1.13
CA HIS A 49 6.84 7.96 -1.75
C HIS A 49 7.24 6.66 -1.05
N GLN A 50 7.28 6.65 0.29
CA GLN A 50 7.63 5.47 1.08
C GLN A 50 6.56 4.38 0.95
N ALA A 51 5.27 4.73 0.93
CA ALA A 51 4.20 3.77 0.67
C ALA A 51 4.33 3.11 -0.71
N ARG A 52 4.74 3.85 -1.75
CA ARG A 52 5.07 3.25 -3.06
C ARG A 52 6.27 2.30 -2.97
N GLN A 53 7.30 2.65 -2.19
CA GLN A 53 8.42 1.74 -1.93
C GLN A 53 7.95 0.46 -1.23
N LEU A 54 7.04 0.56 -0.25
CA LEU A 54 6.42 -0.61 0.39
C LEU A 54 5.79 -1.53 -0.64
N TYR A 55 4.95 -0.97 -1.52
CA TYR A 55 4.31 -1.75 -2.58
C TYR A 55 5.33 -2.46 -3.48
N HIS A 56 6.37 -1.76 -3.93
CA HIS A 56 7.42 -2.37 -4.74
C HIS A 56 8.22 -3.44 -3.98
N MET A 57 8.43 -3.27 -2.67
CA MET A 57 9.05 -4.30 -1.84
C MET A 57 8.18 -5.55 -1.79
N VAL A 58 6.86 -5.39 -1.62
CA VAL A 58 5.92 -6.51 -1.60
C VAL A 58 5.85 -7.20 -2.97
N GLN A 59 5.86 -6.45 -4.08
CA GLN A 59 5.91 -7.03 -5.42
C GLN A 59 7.15 -7.90 -5.66
N LYS A 60 8.32 -7.53 -5.12
CA LYS A 60 9.53 -8.39 -5.20
C LYS A 60 9.38 -9.72 -4.46
N ALA A 61 8.45 -9.79 -3.52
CA ALA A 61 8.11 -10.99 -2.77
C ALA A 61 6.74 -11.56 -3.19
N GLU A 62 6.34 -11.33 -4.45
CA GLU A 62 5.14 -11.92 -5.04
C GLU A 62 5.13 -13.46 -4.86
N GLY A 63 3.95 -14.00 -4.59
CA GLY A 63 3.75 -15.42 -4.26
C GLY A 63 4.15 -15.80 -2.84
N VAL A 64 4.87 -14.94 -2.10
CA VAL A 64 5.15 -15.13 -0.67
C VAL A 64 4.16 -14.35 0.19
N ILE A 65 3.81 -13.13 -0.20
CA ILE A 65 2.90 -12.27 0.54
C ILE A 65 1.50 -12.40 -0.05
N ALA A 66 0.49 -12.66 0.79
CA ALA A 66 -0.90 -12.71 0.36
C ALA A 66 -1.37 -11.35 -0.21
N PRO A 67 -2.26 -11.32 -1.21
CA PRO A 67 -2.81 -10.08 -1.76
C PRO A 67 -3.44 -9.16 -0.70
N GLY A 68 -4.03 -9.73 0.36
CA GLY A 68 -4.57 -8.94 1.47
C GLY A 68 -3.50 -8.20 2.27
N ALA A 69 -2.36 -8.84 2.52
CA ALA A 69 -1.32 -8.31 3.40
C ALA A 69 -0.64 -7.07 2.83
N TRP A 70 -0.43 -6.99 1.50
CA TRP A 70 0.15 -5.79 0.91
C TRP A 70 -0.79 -4.58 1.06
N TYR A 71 -2.09 -4.77 0.82
CA TYR A 71 -3.09 -3.71 0.94
C TYR A 71 -3.17 -3.20 2.38
N THR A 72 -3.29 -4.13 3.34
CA THR A 72 -3.27 -3.85 4.78
C THR A 72 -2.01 -3.10 5.19
N SER A 73 -0.83 -3.52 4.70
CA SER A 73 0.45 -2.87 5.03
C SER A 73 0.53 -1.42 4.56
N VAL A 74 0.01 -1.11 3.37
CA VAL A 74 -0.03 0.27 2.84
C VAL A 74 -0.96 1.14 3.70
N LEU A 75 -2.13 0.63 4.07
CA LEU A 75 -3.07 1.39 4.91
C LEU A 75 -2.54 1.62 6.32
N PHE A 76 -1.93 0.60 6.95
CA PHE A 76 -1.23 0.75 8.22
C PHE A 76 -0.15 1.83 8.16
N PHE A 77 0.72 1.79 7.14
CA PHE A 77 1.78 2.77 6.99
C PHE A 77 1.24 4.20 6.84
N ARG A 78 0.22 4.40 5.99
CA ARG A 78 -0.36 5.72 5.74
C ARG A 78 -1.16 6.23 6.94
N ALA A 79 -1.86 5.36 7.66
CA ALA A 79 -2.58 5.70 8.88
C ALA A 79 -1.64 6.07 10.04
N PHE A 80 -0.50 5.39 10.14
CA PHE A 80 0.53 5.70 11.12
C PHE A 80 1.05 7.13 10.92
N TYR A 81 1.47 7.49 9.70
CA TYR A 81 1.96 8.84 9.38
C TYR A 81 0.87 9.89 9.21
N ALA A 82 -0.41 9.51 9.26
CA ALA A 82 -1.49 10.47 9.45
C ALA A 82 -1.61 10.95 10.91
N ARG A 83 -1.02 10.22 11.88
CA ARG A 83 -1.04 10.55 13.31
C ARG A 83 0.33 10.86 13.91
N ARG A 84 1.41 10.48 13.23
CA ARG A 84 2.80 10.65 13.66
C ARG A 84 3.59 11.45 12.63
N SER A 85 4.54 12.27 13.08
CA SER A 85 5.44 12.96 12.15
C SER A 85 6.51 12.02 11.60
N ILE A 86 6.88 12.22 10.34
CA ILE A 86 7.98 11.51 9.67
C ILE A 86 9.38 11.88 10.20
N LEU A 87 9.44 12.91 11.05
CA LEU A 87 10.64 13.33 11.76
C LEU A 87 10.83 12.58 13.08
N GLU A 88 9.76 12.05 13.66
CA GLU A 88 9.78 11.27 14.91
C GLU A 88 10.31 9.86 14.65
N HIS A 89 9.83 9.21 13.60
CA HIS A 89 10.09 7.80 13.30
C HIS A 89 10.91 7.61 12.03
N ASN A 90 11.71 6.55 11.98
CA ASN A 90 12.43 6.15 10.76
C ASN A 90 11.47 5.47 9.78
N PRO A 91 11.20 6.03 8.58
CA PRO A 91 10.29 5.46 7.60
C PRO A 91 10.68 4.06 7.18
N GLU A 92 11.99 3.77 7.07
CA GLU A 92 12.44 2.43 6.69
C GLU A 92 12.02 1.38 7.74
N THR A 93 12.17 1.68 9.03
CA THR A 93 11.70 0.80 10.10
C THR A 93 10.18 0.68 10.08
N SER A 94 9.47 1.81 9.91
CA SER A 94 8.01 1.84 9.83
C SER A 94 7.46 1.03 8.65
N LEU A 95 8.14 1.00 7.50
CA LEU A 95 7.77 0.16 6.35
C LEU A 95 7.76 -1.32 6.71
N PHE A 96 8.83 -1.79 7.34
CA PHE A 96 8.93 -3.20 7.76
C PHE A 96 7.97 -3.52 8.90
N CYS A 97 7.73 -2.57 9.80
CA CYS A 97 6.74 -2.72 10.86
C CYS A 97 5.31 -2.85 10.30
N ALA A 98 4.93 -2.00 9.36
CA ALA A 98 3.64 -2.07 8.69
C ALA A 98 3.44 -3.40 7.97
N LEU A 99 4.48 -3.90 7.28
CA LEU A 99 4.45 -5.21 6.62
C LEU A 99 4.32 -6.36 7.63
N LEU A 100 5.13 -6.35 8.70
CA LEU A 100 5.08 -7.39 9.73
C LEU A 100 3.69 -7.45 10.38
N LEU A 101 3.14 -6.30 10.77
CA LEU A 101 1.83 -6.20 11.39
C LEU A 101 0.72 -6.64 10.43
N ALA A 102 0.80 -6.26 9.16
CA ALA A 102 -0.16 -6.72 8.16
C ALA A 102 -0.11 -8.24 8.03
N LEU A 103 1.08 -8.84 7.92
CA LEU A 103 1.21 -10.30 7.86
C LEU A 103 0.60 -10.99 9.10
N LYS A 104 0.78 -10.41 10.30
CA LYS A 104 0.14 -10.90 11.54
C LYS A 104 -1.39 -10.75 11.48
N ALA A 105 -1.89 -9.60 11.05
CA ALA A 105 -3.32 -9.30 10.97
C ALA A 105 -4.05 -10.17 9.93
N GLU A 106 -3.33 -10.60 8.90
CA GLU A 106 -3.82 -11.55 7.88
C GLU A 106 -3.62 -13.02 8.28
N GLU A 107 -3.25 -13.30 9.54
CA GLU A 107 -3.02 -14.65 10.07
C GLU A 107 -2.00 -15.46 9.25
N GLN A 108 -1.12 -14.79 8.52
CA GLN A 108 -0.08 -15.46 7.76
C GLN A 108 0.95 -16.01 8.75
N ALA A 109 1.30 -17.29 8.63
CA ALA A 109 2.26 -17.92 9.53
C ALA A 109 3.62 -17.21 9.45
N LEU A 110 4.01 -16.59 10.56
CA LEU A 110 5.24 -15.83 10.70
C LEU A 110 6.16 -16.51 11.70
N ASP A 111 7.29 -17.00 11.20
CA ASP A 111 8.45 -17.29 12.04
C ASP A 111 9.62 -16.34 11.69
N VAL A 112 10.64 -16.33 12.55
CA VAL A 112 11.83 -15.49 12.36
C VAL A 112 12.54 -15.82 11.04
N SER A 113 12.53 -17.10 10.64
CA SER A 113 13.16 -17.56 9.41
C SER A 113 12.43 -17.07 8.16
N PHE A 114 11.10 -17.05 8.18
CA PHE A 114 10.23 -16.55 7.14
C PHE A 114 10.47 -15.05 6.95
N PHE A 115 10.46 -14.27 8.04
CA PHE A 115 10.69 -12.84 7.91
C PHE A 115 12.12 -12.51 7.49
N ALA A 116 13.12 -13.25 7.98
CA ALA A 116 14.50 -13.11 7.52
C ALA A 116 14.64 -13.43 6.02
N ASN A 117 13.97 -14.48 5.52
CA ASN A 117 13.93 -14.82 4.11
C ASN A 117 13.21 -13.74 3.29
N LEU A 118 12.11 -13.20 3.81
CA LEU A 118 11.36 -12.11 3.19
C LEU A 118 12.22 -10.85 3.09
N LEU A 119 12.89 -10.45 4.17
CA LEU A 119 13.85 -9.36 4.18
C LEU A 119 14.99 -9.62 3.19
N GLY A 120 15.51 -10.85 3.15
CA GLY A 120 16.54 -11.25 2.19
C GLY A 120 16.09 -11.03 0.74
N LYS A 121 14.91 -11.50 0.37
CA LYS A 121 14.31 -11.30 -0.97
C LYS A 121 14.12 -9.82 -1.29
N ILE A 122 13.54 -9.06 -0.37
CA ILE A 122 13.25 -7.63 -0.55
C ILE A 122 14.54 -6.81 -0.72
N LEU A 123 15.56 -7.11 0.09
CA LEU A 123 16.84 -6.41 0.11
C LEU A 123 17.82 -6.92 -0.96
N GLY A 124 17.44 -7.92 -1.75
CA GLY A 124 18.30 -8.51 -2.78
C GLY A 124 19.49 -9.28 -2.20
N ALA A 125 19.38 -9.78 -0.97
CA ALA A 125 20.36 -10.71 -0.43
C ALA A 125 20.27 -12.04 -1.19
N PRO A 126 21.41 -12.68 -1.51
CA PRO A 126 21.40 -13.97 -2.18
C PRO A 126 20.67 -14.98 -1.30
N THR A 127 19.53 -15.46 -1.79
CA THR A 127 18.76 -16.53 -1.18
C THR A 127 19.70 -17.71 -0.97
N PRO A 128 19.81 -18.29 0.24
CA PRO A 128 20.52 -19.54 0.40
C PRO A 128 19.81 -20.54 -0.52
N ALA A 129 20.54 -21.07 -1.51
CA ALA A 129 20.01 -22.06 -2.43
C ALA A 129 19.40 -23.19 -1.59
N SER A 130 18.08 -23.30 -1.62
CA SER A 130 17.41 -24.53 -1.23
C SER A 130 18.00 -25.63 -2.11
N SER A 131 18.48 -26.69 -1.48
CA SER A 131 19.04 -27.86 -2.12
C SER A 131 17.99 -28.52 -3.02
N SER A 132 17.88 -28.08 -4.27
CA SER A 132 17.19 -28.80 -5.33
C SER A 132 18.20 -29.13 -6.42
N SER A 133 18.47 -30.42 -6.57
CA SER A 133 19.28 -31.03 -7.60
C SER A 133 18.69 -30.81 -9.00
N ALA A 134 19.45 -30.23 -9.93
CA ALA A 134 19.63 -30.68 -11.32
C ALA A 134 20.43 -29.67 -12.18
N SER A 135 21.60 -30.13 -12.62
CA SER A 135 22.32 -29.96 -13.90
C SER A 135 22.24 -28.69 -14.79
N ASP A 136 23.45 -28.26 -15.17
CA ASP A 136 23.92 -27.65 -16.43
C ASP A 136 23.52 -26.23 -16.84
N ALA A 137 24.37 -25.26 -16.44
CA ALA A 137 25.17 -24.42 -17.35
C ALA A 137 26.05 -23.45 -16.51
N SER A 138 27.36 -23.54 -16.70
CA SER A 138 28.38 -22.80 -15.94
C SER A 138 28.42 -21.31 -16.30
N VAL A 139 27.63 -20.50 -15.60
CA VAL A 139 27.93 -19.09 -15.36
C VAL A 139 28.45 -18.99 -13.93
N THR A 140 29.75 -18.70 -13.77
CA THR A 140 30.37 -18.46 -12.45
C THR A 140 29.85 -17.15 -11.87
N VAL A 141 28.69 -17.21 -11.22
CA VAL A 141 28.23 -16.13 -10.34
C VAL A 141 29.11 -16.17 -9.10
N PRO A 142 29.78 -15.06 -8.71
CA PRO A 142 30.61 -15.03 -7.51
C PRO A 142 29.72 -15.32 -6.30
N HIS A 143 29.92 -16.47 -5.67
CA HIS A 143 29.26 -16.78 -4.41
C HIS A 143 29.79 -15.85 -3.33
N PRO A 144 28.91 -15.18 -2.55
CA PRO A 144 29.34 -14.33 -1.45
C PRO A 144 30.13 -15.17 -0.45
N GLY A 145 31.27 -14.64 0.00
CA GLY A 145 32.13 -15.28 0.97
C GLY A 145 31.40 -15.51 2.29
N PRO A 146 31.90 -16.43 3.15
CA PRO A 146 31.30 -16.70 4.46
C PRO A 146 31.20 -15.45 5.34
N GLU A 147 32.12 -14.49 5.21
CA GLU A 147 32.10 -13.21 5.93
C GLU A 147 30.94 -12.31 5.49
N ASP A 148 30.65 -12.23 4.19
CA ASP A 148 29.53 -11.44 3.65
C ASP A 148 28.17 -11.97 4.12
N ARG A 149 28.06 -13.30 4.24
CA ARG A 149 26.85 -13.96 4.76
C ARG A 149 26.63 -13.65 6.24
N ALA A 150 27.68 -13.71 7.05
CA ALA A 150 27.61 -13.37 8.47
C ALA A 150 27.26 -11.89 8.70
N ALA A 151 27.84 -10.98 7.92
CA ALA A 151 27.52 -9.56 7.98
C ALA A 151 26.06 -9.27 7.58
N THR A 152 25.57 -9.93 6.53
CA THR A 152 24.17 -9.81 6.08
C THR A 152 23.20 -10.33 7.13
N LYS A 153 23.48 -11.49 7.74
CA LYS A 153 22.69 -12.04 8.84
C LYS A 153 22.59 -11.06 10.02
N ARG A 154 23.72 -10.49 10.47
CA ARG A 154 23.73 -9.49 11.56
C ARG A 154 22.92 -8.24 11.21
N LYS A 155 22.97 -7.77 9.95
CA LYS A 155 22.15 -6.63 9.49
C LYS A 155 20.65 -6.94 9.55
N ILE A 156 20.26 -8.14 9.12
CA ILE A 156 18.86 -8.62 9.17
C ILE A 156 18.39 -8.71 10.62
N GLU A 157 19.17 -9.33 11.51
CA GLU A 157 18.84 -9.47 12.93
C GLU A 157 18.71 -8.11 13.64
N LYS A 158 19.62 -7.18 13.37
CA LYS A 158 19.52 -5.81 13.91
C LYS A 158 18.23 -5.13 13.44
N ARG A 159 17.93 -5.22 12.15
CA ARG A 159 16.73 -4.61 11.56
C ARG A 159 15.45 -5.23 12.11
N TRP A 160 15.43 -6.54 12.29
CA TRP A 160 14.35 -7.25 12.97
C TRP A 160 14.13 -6.72 14.40
N ALA A 161 15.20 -6.59 15.17
CA ALA A 161 15.14 -6.04 16.52
C ALA A 161 14.70 -4.56 16.55
N ASP A 162 15.06 -3.75 15.55
CA ASP A 162 14.55 -2.39 15.40
C ASP A 162 13.03 -2.40 15.12
N VAL A 163 12.56 -3.28 14.22
CA VAL A 163 11.14 -3.42 13.88
C VAL A 163 10.30 -3.85 15.08
N LEU A 164 10.73 -4.89 15.80
CA LEU A 164 10.02 -5.37 16.99
C LEU A 164 9.95 -4.31 18.10
N ARG A 165 10.99 -3.50 18.26
CA ARG A 165 10.98 -2.41 19.25
C ARG A 165 10.01 -1.30 18.88
N SER A 166 9.79 -1.06 17.59
CA SER A 166 8.83 -0.05 17.11
C SER A 166 7.40 -0.59 16.98
N GLU A 167 7.16 -1.88 17.23
CA GLU A 167 5.86 -2.51 16.98
C GLU A 167 4.74 -1.90 17.82
N LEU A 168 4.94 -1.73 19.13
CA LEU A 168 3.91 -1.17 20.01
C LEU A 168 3.59 0.29 19.65
N ASP A 169 4.61 1.13 19.52
CA ASP A 169 4.44 2.53 19.08
C ASP A 169 3.70 2.64 17.75
N PHE A 170 3.94 1.69 16.85
CA PHE A 170 3.28 1.61 15.56
C PHE A 170 1.80 1.26 15.71
N ILE A 171 1.48 0.23 16.52
CA ILE A 171 0.09 -0.16 16.81
C ILE A 171 -0.67 1.01 17.45
N GLU A 172 -0.06 1.73 18.38
CA GLU A 172 -0.63 2.96 18.96
C GLU A 172 -0.83 4.05 17.91
N GLY A 173 0.12 4.22 16.98
CA GLY A 173 0.02 5.19 15.88
C GLY A 173 -1.07 4.87 14.86
N ILE A 174 -1.55 3.62 14.80
CA ILE A 174 -2.74 3.23 14.02
C ILE A 174 -4.00 3.07 14.88
N ASP A 175 -3.97 3.54 16.13
CA ASP A 175 -5.11 3.53 17.06
C ASP A 175 -5.65 2.11 17.33
N PHE A 176 -4.74 1.12 17.39
CA PHE A 176 -5.07 -0.30 17.56
C PHE A 176 -6.02 -0.88 16.50
N GLN A 177 -6.20 -0.18 15.36
CA GLN A 177 -7.07 -0.63 14.28
C GLN A 177 -6.35 -1.64 13.39
N LEU A 178 -6.35 -2.91 13.82
CA LEU A 178 -5.69 -4.01 13.12
C LEU A 178 -6.56 -4.68 12.03
N VAL A 179 -7.87 -4.46 12.07
CA VAL A 179 -8.79 -5.04 11.09
C VAL A 179 -8.98 -4.08 9.91
N VAL A 180 -8.57 -4.53 8.73
CA VAL A 180 -8.69 -3.77 7.49
C VAL A 180 -9.60 -4.52 6.53
N GLU A 181 -10.76 -3.92 6.25
CA GLU A 181 -11.64 -4.40 5.19
C GLU A 181 -11.00 -4.15 3.82
N LYS A 182 -11.11 -5.14 2.92
CA LYS A 182 -10.47 -5.10 1.60
C LYS A 182 -11.52 -5.05 0.49
N PRO A 183 -11.23 -4.40 -0.64
CA PRO A 183 -12.20 -4.27 -1.72
C PRO A 183 -12.40 -5.57 -2.51
N PHE A 184 -11.54 -6.58 -2.37
CA PHE A 184 -11.49 -7.76 -3.25
C PHE A 184 -12.82 -8.53 -3.33
N ALA A 185 -13.37 -8.96 -2.19
CA ALA A 185 -14.62 -9.71 -2.18
C ALA A 185 -15.82 -8.88 -2.69
N ILE A 186 -15.80 -7.56 -2.49
CA ILE A 186 -16.86 -6.67 -3.00
C ILE A 186 -16.72 -6.49 -4.50
N LEU A 187 -15.49 -6.41 -5.03
CA LEU A 187 -15.24 -6.34 -6.47
C LEU A 187 -15.74 -7.60 -7.18
N GLU A 188 -15.50 -8.78 -6.59
CA GLU A 188 -16.03 -10.06 -7.08
C GLU A 188 -17.57 -10.05 -7.08
N LEU A 189 -18.20 -9.67 -5.97
CA LEU A 189 -19.65 -9.57 -5.88
C LEU A 189 -20.25 -8.57 -6.88
N LEU A 190 -19.58 -7.44 -7.12
CA LEU A 190 -20.02 -6.45 -8.11
C LEU A 190 -19.97 -7.01 -9.53
N ALA A 191 -18.92 -7.78 -9.85
CA ALA A 191 -18.79 -8.45 -11.15
C ALA A 191 -19.90 -9.49 -11.33
N GLU A 192 -20.12 -10.36 -10.35
CA GLU A 192 -21.17 -11.38 -10.37
C GLU A 192 -22.57 -10.76 -10.52
N THR A 193 -22.85 -9.69 -9.76
CA THR A 193 -24.13 -8.98 -9.83
C THR A 193 -24.34 -8.34 -11.20
N LEU A 194 -23.28 -7.78 -11.80
CA LEU A 194 -23.38 -7.17 -13.14
C LEU A 194 -23.66 -8.22 -14.22
N VAL A 195 -23.06 -9.41 -14.11
CA VAL A 195 -23.33 -10.54 -15.01
C VAL A 195 -24.76 -11.03 -14.85
N ALA A 196 -25.23 -11.19 -13.61
CA ALA A 196 -26.60 -11.63 -13.33
C ALA A 196 -27.68 -10.66 -13.86
N GLU A 197 -27.45 -9.34 -13.77
CA GLU A 197 -28.40 -8.33 -14.24
C GLU A 197 -28.54 -8.28 -15.78
N GLN A 198 -27.55 -8.77 -16.53
CA GLN A 198 -27.61 -8.78 -17.99
C GLN A 198 -28.45 -9.94 -18.55
N GLY A 199 -28.82 -10.89 -17.68
CA GLY A 199 -29.59 -12.08 -18.05
C GLY A 199 -28.80 -13.06 -18.93
N PRO A 200 -29.31 -14.29 -19.12
CA PRO A 200 -28.79 -15.15 -20.18
C PRO A 200 -28.99 -14.43 -21.52
N PRO A 201 -28.05 -14.55 -22.49
CA PRO A 201 -28.26 -14.02 -23.83
C PRO A 201 -29.58 -14.59 -24.35
N SER A 202 -30.48 -13.72 -24.81
CA SER A 202 -31.84 -14.12 -25.17
C SER A 202 -31.81 -15.22 -26.23
N SER A 203 -32.38 -16.37 -25.89
CA SER A 203 -32.49 -17.55 -26.76
C SER A 203 -33.33 -17.31 -28.02
N GLU A 204 -33.93 -16.13 -28.19
CA GLU A 204 -34.85 -15.82 -29.29
C GLU A 204 -34.15 -15.54 -30.63
N ALA A 205 -32.82 -15.53 -30.69
CA ALA A 205 -32.07 -15.40 -31.94
C ALA A 205 -31.53 -16.73 -32.51
N PHE A 206 -31.70 -17.86 -31.81
CA PHE A 206 -31.18 -19.15 -32.27
C PHE A 206 -32.30 -20.05 -32.78
N GLY A 207 -32.61 -19.89 -34.07
CA GLY A 207 -33.18 -20.97 -34.86
C GLY A 207 -32.24 -22.18 -34.82
N GLU A 208 -32.83 -23.34 -34.53
CA GLU A 208 -32.38 -24.71 -34.79
C GLU A 208 -30.92 -24.91 -35.26
N GLU A 209 -29.91 -24.75 -34.39
CA GLU A 209 -28.62 -25.43 -34.60
C GLU A 209 -27.94 -25.75 -33.26
N LYS A 210 -28.14 -27.00 -32.83
CA LYS A 210 -27.95 -27.49 -31.46
C LYS A 210 -26.49 -27.79 -31.06
N ASN A 211 -25.49 -27.24 -31.75
CA ASN A 211 -24.08 -27.65 -31.59
C ASN A 211 -23.09 -26.51 -31.22
N HIS A 212 -23.54 -25.35 -30.77
CA HIS A 212 -22.64 -24.23 -30.40
C HIS A 212 -22.64 -23.85 -28.90
N TYR A 213 -23.20 -24.70 -28.03
CA TYR A 213 -23.38 -24.39 -26.60
C TYR A 213 -22.09 -24.35 -25.76
N ILE A 214 -20.93 -24.73 -26.31
CA ILE A 214 -19.66 -24.76 -25.56
C ILE A 214 -18.87 -23.42 -25.68
N HIS A 215 -19.26 -22.51 -26.58
CA HIS A 215 -18.52 -21.26 -26.81
C HIS A 215 -19.17 -19.99 -26.22
N GLN A 216 -20.40 -20.05 -25.69
CA GLN A 216 -21.10 -18.85 -25.15
C GLN A 216 -20.76 -18.50 -23.69
N GLU A 217 -20.18 -19.40 -22.90
CA GLU A 217 -19.62 -19.03 -21.59
C GLU A 217 -18.45 -18.03 -21.71
N VAL A 218 -17.81 -17.97 -22.88
CA VAL A 218 -16.65 -17.10 -23.13
C VAL A 218 -17.06 -15.62 -23.32
N ASP A 219 -18.31 -15.33 -23.72
CA ASP A 219 -18.76 -13.96 -23.94
C ASP A 219 -19.26 -13.25 -22.69
N ALA A 220 -19.78 -13.98 -21.69
CA ALA A 220 -20.21 -13.38 -20.43
C ALA A 220 -19.04 -12.79 -19.62
N VAL A 221 -17.87 -13.44 -19.69
CA VAL A 221 -16.62 -12.98 -19.07
C VAL A 221 -16.05 -11.74 -19.77
N SER A 222 -16.42 -11.48 -21.03
CA SER A 222 -15.99 -10.30 -21.79
C SER A 222 -16.71 -9.00 -21.37
N LEU A 223 -17.84 -9.13 -20.66
CA LEU A 223 -18.71 -7.99 -20.29
C LEU A 223 -18.20 -7.20 -19.08
N VAL A 224 -17.39 -7.81 -18.21
CA VAL A 224 -16.76 -7.16 -17.06
C VAL A 224 -15.29 -6.94 -17.38
N LYS A 225 -14.87 -5.68 -17.46
CA LYS A 225 -13.46 -5.34 -17.54
C LYS A 225 -12.80 -5.73 -16.22
N PRO A 226 -11.79 -6.61 -16.22
CA PRO A 226 -11.09 -6.95 -14.98
C PRO A 226 -10.46 -5.69 -14.41
N TRP A 227 -10.54 -5.53 -13.10
CA TRP A 227 -9.74 -4.50 -12.44
C TRP A 227 -8.28 -4.94 -12.44
N THR A 228 -7.37 -3.96 -12.45
CA THR A 228 -5.94 -4.23 -12.42
C THR A 228 -5.40 -4.09 -11.00
N SER A 229 -4.32 -4.81 -10.69
CA SER A 229 -3.58 -4.61 -9.42
C SER A 229 -3.15 -3.15 -9.25
N GLU A 230 -2.92 -2.46 -10.35
CA GLU A 230 -2.55 -1.05 -10.40
C GLU A 230 -3.70 -0.12 -9.98
N GLN A 231 -4.93 -0.42 -10.35
CA GLN A 231 -6.11 0.33 -9.90
C GLN A 231 -6.34 0.16 -8.39
N VAL A 232 -6.19 -1.06 -7.87
CA VAL A 232 -6.31 -1.33 -6.42
C VAL A 232 -5.19 -0.63 -5.66
N ARG A 233 -3.96 -0.65 -6.21
CA ARG A 233 -2.82 0.09 -5.67
C ARG A 233 -3.11 1.59 -5.63
N ALA A 234 -3.58 2.16 -6.73
CA ALA A 234 -3.91 3.58 -6.82
C ALA A 234 -4.94 4.00 -5.76
N ALA A 235 -5.96 3.16 -5.54
CA ALA A 235 -6.94 3.37 -4.50
C ALA A 235 -6.32 3.30 -3.10
N ALA A 236 -5.53 2.27 -2.79
CA ALA A 236 -4.84 2.13 -1.49
C ALA A 236 -3.91 3.31 -1.17
N MET A 237 -3.32 3.91 -2.20
CA MET A 237 -2.43 5.08 -2.10
C MET A 237 -3.17 6.41 -1.99
N SER A 238 -4.50 6.42 -2.00
CA SER A 238 -5.30 7.65 -1.94
C SER A 238 -5.83 7.92 -0.54
N ASP A 239 -5.95 9.19 -0.15
CA ASP A 239 -6.51 9.58 1.16
C ASP A 239 -7.93 9.06 1.40
N GLU A 240 -8.68 8.89 0.32
CA GLU A 240 -10.01 8.28 0.34
C GLU A 240 -9.97 6.86 0.92
N ALA A 241 -8.90 6.08 0.75
CA ALA A 241 -8.81 4.76 1.34
C ALA A 241 -8.71 4.75 2.87
N LEU A 242 -8.35 5.89 3.48
CA LEU A 242 -8.33 6.05 4.94
C LEU A 242 -9.69 6.52 5.49
N CYS A 243 -10.52 7.14 4.63
CA CYS A 243 -11.74 7.85 5.05
C CYS A 243 -13.04 7.19 4.57
N LEU A 244 -13.02 6.51 3.43
CA LEU A 244 -14.23 5.97 2.81
C LEU A 244 -14.51 4.54 3.27
N PRO A 245 -15.79 4.14 3.34
CA PRO A 245 -16.16 2.73 3.47
C PRO A 245 -15.58 1.89 2.33
N VAL A 246 -15.14 0.67 2.64
CA VAL A 246 -14.54 -0.24 1.66
C VAL A 246 -15.43 -0.49 0.44
N ARG A 247 -16.76 -0.51 0.64
CA ARG A 247 -17.73 -0.67 -0.45
C ARG A 247 -17.66 0.47 -1.47
N LEU A 248 -17.45 1.71 -1.03
CA LEU A 248 -17.32 2.85 -1.94
C LEU A 248 -15.99 2.82 -2.68
N ILE A 249 -14.93 2.35 -2.01
CA ILE A 249 -13.62 2.13 -2.64
C ILE A 249 -13.74 1.07 -3.75
N ALA A 250 -14.38 -0.07 -3.47
CA ALA A 250 -14.62 -1.12 -4.45
C ALA A 250 -15.45 -0.63 -5.64
N ILE A 251 -16.55 0.08 -5.39
CA ILE A 251 -17.37 0.67 -6.47
C ILE A 251 -16.55 1.66 -7.31
N ALA A 252 -15.73 2.50 -6.68
CA ALA A 252 -14.89 3.46 -7.39
C ALA A 252 -13.86 2.76 -8.29
N ILE A 253 -13.20 1.70 -7.81
CA ILE A 253 -12.29 0.86 -8.61
C ILE A 253 -13.04 0.23 -9.78
N PHE A 254 -14.22 -0.36 -9.52
CA PHE A 254 -15.02 -1.03 -10.53
C PHE A 254 -15.45 -0.07 -11.66
N VAL A 255 -15.87 1.15 -11.31
CA VAL A 255 -16.23 2.21 -12.26
C VAL A 255 -14.99 2.78 -12.97
N ALA A 256 -13.86 2.86 -12.29
CA ALA A 256 -12.60 3.30 -12.88
C ALA A 256 -12.13 2.34 -13.98
N ALA A 257 -12.30 1.03 -13.78
CA ALA A 257 -12.07 0.00 -14.78
C ALA A 257 -12.99 0.08 -16.01
N GLY A 258 -13.99 0.96 -15.99
CA GLY A 258 -14.92 1.20 -17.09
C GLY A 258 -16.18 0.35 -17.03
N ASN A 259 -16.41 -0.37 -15.92
CA ASN A 259 -17.64 -1.11 -15.70
C ASN A 259 -18.78 -0.17 -15.30
N ARG A 260 -20.01 -0.58 -15.63
CA ARG A 260 -21.22 0.10 -15.14
C ARG A 260 -21.56 -0.43 -13.75
N VAL A 261 -21.98 0.44 -12.84
CA VAL A 261 -22.46 -0.01 -11.52
C VAL A 261 -23.78 -0.79 -11.72
N PRO A 262 -23.93 -1.99 -11.14
CA PRO A 262 -25.19 -2.73 -11.17
C PRO A 262 -26.36 -1.85 -10.70
N ALA A 263 -27.53 -1.99 -11.33
CA ALA A 263 -28.72 -1.20 -11.05
C ALA A 263 -29.17 -1.35 -9.58
N SER A 264 -29.09 -2.56 -9.03
CA SER A 264 -29.33 -2.87 -7.62
C SER A 264 -28.46 -2.03 -6.68
N VAL A 265 -27.15 -2.01 -6.93
CA VAL A 265 -26.17 -1.22 -6.16
C VAL A 265 -26.40 0.27 -6.37
N LYS A 266 -26.63 0.71 -7.62
CA LYS A 266 -26.87 2.11 -7.95
C LYS A 266 -28.07 2.70 -7.20
N ARG A 267 -29.15 1.93 -7.01
CA ARG A 267 -30.34 2.35 -6.25
C ARG A 267 -30.06 2.51 -4.74
N SER A 268 -29.05 1.82 -4.21
CA SER A 268 -28.66 1.90 -2.80
C SER A 268 -27.71 3.07 -2.49
N LEU A 269 -27.13 3.70 -3.52
CA LEU A 269 -26.20 4.81 -3.35
C LEU A 269 -26.94 6.14 -3.18
N SER A 270 -26.60 6.86 -2.11
CA SER A 270 -27.01 8.24 -1.90
C SER A 270 -26.24 9.21 -2.81
N ALA A 271 -26.79 10.41 -3.01
CA ALA A 271 -26.13 11.45 -3.80
C ALA A 271 -24.78 11.88 -3.21
N GLU A 272 -24.66 11.86 -1.87
CA GLU A 272 -23.43 12.19 -1.16
C GLU A 272 -22.33 11.15 -1.43
N GLU A 273 -22.64 9.85 -1.33
CA GLU A 273 -21.68 8.79 -1.62
C GLU A 273 -21.19 8.85 -3.06
N VAL A 274 -22.08 9.16 -4.01
CA VAL A 274 -21.70 9.35 -5.41
C VAL A 274 -20.73 10.53 -5.57
N GLN A 275 -20.91 11.63 -4.82
CA GLN A 275 -19.98 12.75 -4.86
C GLN A 275 -18.63 12.40 -4.22
N LEU A 276 -18.63 11.69 -3.09
CA LEU A 276 -17.43 11.26 -2.39
C LEU A 276 -16.56 10.31 -3.22
N MET A 277 -17.15 9.48 -4.09
CA MET A 277 -16.40 8.56 -4.95
C MET A 277 -15.72 9.23 -6.15
N LYS A 278 -16.19 10.40 -6.61
CA LYS A 278 -15.68 11.02 -7.85
C LYS A 278 -14.17 11.30 -7.82
N PRO A 279 -13.60 11.90 -6.77
CA PRO A 279 -12.16 12.14 -6.70
C PRO A 279 -11.36 10.83 -6.79
N LEU A 280 -11.83 9.78 -6.11
CA LEU A 280 -11.19 8.46 -6.14
C LEU A 280 -11.23 7.84 -7.54
N ILE A 281 -12.37 7.89 -8.23
CA ILE A 281 -12.50 7.37 -9.61
C ILE A 281 -11.50 8.08 -10.54
N LEU A 282 -11.36 9.40 -10.43
CA LEU A 282 -10.42 10.18 -11.25
C LEU A 282 -8.97 9.79 -10.97
N LYS A 283 -8.59 9.64 -9.69
CA LYS A 283 -7.24 9.21 -9.28
C LYS A 283 -6.91 7.80 -9.78
N VAL A 284 -7.84 6.85 -9.63
CA VAL A 284 -7.66 5.47 -10.06
C VAL A 284 -7.51 5.39 -11.58
N ARG A 285 -8.31 6.16 -12.35
CA ARG A 285 -8.16 6.25 -13.81
C ARG A 285 -6.83 6.87 -14.23
N ALA A 286 -6.38 7.91 -13.52
CA ALA A 286 -5.12 8.60 -13.85
C ALA A 286 -3.87 7.75 -13.58
N ALA A 287 -3.96 6.73 -12.72
CA ALA A 287 -2.84 5.83 -12.44
C ALA A 287 -2.48 4.94 -13.64
N GLU A 288 -3.42 4.67 -14.55
CA GLU A 288 -3.17 3.97 -15.81
C GLU A 288 -2.46 4.90 -16.80
N GLY A 289 -1.15 5.10 -16.62
CA GLY A 289 -0.30 5.87 -17.53
C GLY A 289 0.55 6.96 -16.86
N ALA A 290 0.44 7.13 -15.54
CA ALA A 290 1.27 8.09 -14.81
C ALA A 290 2.72 7.59 -14.70
N THR A 291 3.60 8.04 -15.59
CA THR A 291 5.04 8.05 -15.32
C THR A 291 5.34 9.20 -14.37
N THR A 292 6.13 8.95 -13.32
CA THR A 292 6.59 10.02 -12.42
C THR A 292 7.32 11.08 -13.22
N SER A 293 6.78 12.30 -13.26
CA SER A 293 7.38 13.43 -13.96
C SER A 293 8.76 13.76 -13.34
N ALA A 294 9.72 14.16 -14.18
CA ALA A 294 11.04 14.61 -13.74
C ALA A 294 10.95 15.74 -12.69
N GLU A 295 9.90 16.57 -12.78
CA GLU A 295 9.63 17.64 -11.82
C GLU A 295 9.26 17.11 -10.43
N GLN A 296 8.44 16.07 -10.36
CA GLN A 296 8.08 15.41 -9.08
C GLN A 296 9.31 14.76 -8.43
N ALA A 297 10.21 14.19 -9.23
CA ALA A 297 11.46 13.62 -8.74
C ALA A 297 12.40 14.70 -8.17
N ALA A 298 12.50 15.86 -8.84
CA ALA A 298 13.29 16.99 -8.36
C ALA A 298 12.74 17.59 -7.05
N GLN A 299 11.41 17.77 -6.97
CA GLN A 299 10.73 18.23 -5.76
C GLN A 299 10.96 17.26 -4.59
N LEU A 300 10.81 15.96 -4.81
CA LEU A 300 11.08 14.93 -3.82
C LEU A 300 12.55 14.98 -3.35
N GLY A 301 13.51 15.18 -4.26
CA GLY A 301 14.92 15.34 -3.92
C GLY A 301 15.15 16.51 -2.95
N THR A 302 14.53 17.66 -3.20
CA THR A 302 14.58 18.84 -2.32
C THR A 302 13.99 18.53 -0.94
N ILE A 303 12.82 17.90 -0.88
CA ILE A 303 12.14 17.56 0.38
C ILE A 303 12.96 16.55 1.19
N LEU A 304 13.53 15.53 0.55
CA LEU A 304 14.39 14.54 1.22
C LEU A 304 15.68 15.16 1.75
N ASN A 305 16.27 16.12 1.03
CA ASN A 305 17.43 16.86 1.51
C ASN A 305 17.08 17.74 2.71
N LYS A 306 15.93 18.43 2.67
CA LYS A 306 15.39 19.18 3.80
C LYS A 306 15.21 18.28 5.02
N ARG A 307 14.54 17.14 4.87
CA ARG A 307 14.40 16.13 5.93
C ARG A 307 15.74 15.68 6.51
N LYS A 308 16.74 15.39 5.67
CA LYS A 308 18.09 15.02 6.12
C LYS A 308 18.74 16.14 6.93
N GLN A 309 18.54 17.39 6.54
CA GLN A 309 19.05 18.55 7.29
C GLN A 309 18.39 18.66 8.67
N CYS A 310 17.07 18.53 8.75
CA CYS A 310 16.34 18.50 10.04
C CYS A 310 16.90 17.40 10.96
N LEU A 311 17.10 16.19 10.43
CA LEU A 311 17.63 15.06 11.21
C LEU A 311 19.10 15.24 11.63
N LYS A 312 19.95 15.85 10.79
CA LYS A 312 21.35 16.15 11.14
C LYS A 312 21.41 17.16 12.28
N GLN A 313 20.60 18.21 12.22
CA GLN A 313 20.50 19.21 13.29
C GLN A 313 20.05 18.58 14.61
N ARG A 314 19.15 17.58 14.55
CA ARG A 314 18.71 16.81 15.72
C ARG A 314 19.80 15.95 16.37
N LYS A 315 20.78 15.47 15.60
CA LYS A 315 21.86 14.58 16.10
C LYS A 315 23.12 15.31 16.56
N ALA A 316 23.29 16.57 16.15
CA ALA A 316 24.51 17.34 16.41
C ALA A 316 24.55 17.95 17.83
N LYS A 317 23.50 17.75 18.63
CA LYS A 317 23.32 18.27 19.99
C LYS A 317 22.65 17.20 20.85
#